data_AF-A0A418PXA8-F1
#
_entry.id   AF-A0A418PXA8-F1
#
_cell.length_a   1.000
_cell.length_b   1.000
_cell.length_c   1.000
_cell.angle_alpha   90.00
_cell.angle_beta   90.00
_cell.angle_gamma   90.00
#
_symmetry.space_group_name_H-M   'P 1'
#
loop_
_entity.id
_entity.type
_entity.pdbx_description
1 polymer ?
#
loop_
_entity_poly.entity_id
_entity_poly.type
_entity_poly.pdbx_seq_one_letter_code
_entity_poly.pdbx_strand_id
1 'polypeptide(L)'
;MVIIYSCGRKESGNNIEKAKVEIPNVVYNLGNDSVRNKLFEIAYKNGDSSSPSYLVFIAKNLNTGEIKEICSEAPLLSGAMHHEFGMGYDLKSSQFIDSLILGNSKRIFEFKERKALENISFNEYPSKERIEVLASKLDLKDFMKDFGNNETVKYMEFKEDEYFLQLSFSHIMFKCGIITSRSSVGGNTIWFGYPSIRAPEIPDID
;
A
#
# COMPACT_ATOMS: atom_id res chain seq x y z
N MET A 1 10.14 15.43 -6.38
CA MET A 1 9.15 16.50 -6.73
C MET A 1 7.98 15.83 -7.41
N VAL A 2 6.81 15.80 -6.78
CA VAL A 2 5.59 15.13 -7.30
C VAL A 2 4.98 16.00 -8.40
N ILE A 3 4.74 15.45 -9.60
CA ILE A 3 3.93 16.13 -10.63
C ILE A 3 2.57 15.43 -10.66
N ILE A 4 1.54 16.15 -10.20
CA ILE A 4 0.16 15.69 -10.31
C ILE A 4 -0.39 16.29 -11.61
N TYR A 5 -0.67 15.46 -12.60
CA TYR A 5 -1.43 15.89 -13.78
C TYR A 5 -2.91 15.94 -13.41
N SER A 6 -3.34 17.03 -12.78
CA SER A 6 -4.74 17.42 -12.72
C SER A 6 -4.98 18.50 -13.76
N CYS A 7 -5.85 18.23 -14.72
CA CYS A 7 -6.22 19.20 -15.75
C CYS A 7 -7.15 20.26 -15.14
N GLY A 8 -6.55 21.36 -14.63
CA GLY A 8 -7.12 22.71 -14.64
C GLY A 8 -7.90 23.21 -13.42
N ARG A 9 -7.28 24.10 -12.63
CA ARG A 9 -7.68 25.51 -12.43
C ARG A 9 -6.67 26.28 -11.55
N LYS A 10 -6.46 27.56 -11.87
CA LYS A 10 -5.57 28.52 -11.18
C LYS A 10 -6.28 29.23 -10.02
N GLU A 11 -5.50 29.57 -8.99
CA GLU A 11 -5.47 30.78 -8.11
C GLU A 11 -5.20 30.37 -6.65
N SER A 12 -4.66 31.17 -5.72
CA SER A 12 -3.64 32.24 -5.66
C SER A 12 -3.38 32.45 -4.14
N GLY A 13 -2.23 32.99 -3.74
CA GLY A 13 -2.11 33.77 -2.48
C GLY A 13 -1.60 33.07 -1.20
N ASN A 14 -0.52 33.61 -0.66
CA ASN A 14 0.24 33.22 0.54
C ASN A 14 -0.53 33.38 1.88
N ASN A 15 -0.22 32.53 2.88
CA ASN A 15 0.50 32.94 4.11
C ASN A 15 0.78 31.74 5.03
N ILE A 16 2.04 31.60 5.43
CA ILE A 16 2.55 30.54 6.29
C ILE A 16 2.47 31.01 7.74
N GLU A 17 1.48 30.52 8.48
CA GLU A 17 1.57 30.46 9.94
C GLU A 17 1.86 29.01 10.36
N LYS A 18 2.90 28.86 11.18
CA LYS A 18 3.31 27.59 11.80
C LYS A 18 2.26 27.17 12.83
N ALA A 19 1.13 26.66 12.36
CA ALA A 19 0.23 25.88 13.19
C ALA A 19 0.92 24.54 13.48
N LYS A 20 1.00 24.15 14.75
CA LYS A 20 1.18 22.75 15.13
C LYS A 20 0.04 22.00 14.46
N VAL A 21 0.33 21.35 13.34
CA VAL A 21 -0.64 20.52 12.63
C VAL A 21 -0.86 19.33 13.55
N GLU A 22 -1.94 19.38 14.33
CA GLU A 22 -2.61 18.17 14.79
C GLU A 22 -2.88 17.37 13.52
N ILE A 23 -1.99 16.40 13.23
CA ILE A 23 -2.13 15.52 12.08
C ILE A 23 -3.49 14.87 12.28
N PRO A 24 -4.47 15.18 11.43
CA PRO A 24 -5.83 14.84 11.79
C PRO A 24 -5.91 13.32 11.88
N ASN A 25 -6.62 12.89 12.93
CA ASN A 25 -7.08 11.54 13.23
C ASN A 25 -7.95 10.91 12.10
N VAL A 26 -7.81 11.42 10.88
CA VAL A 26 -8.61 11.19 9.68
C VAL A 26 -8.07 9.97 8.93
N VAL A 27 -6.76 9.75 8.83
CA VAL A 27 -6.20 8.56 8.13
C VAL A 27 -6.52 7.25 8.85
N TYR A 28 -6.67 7.29 10.19
CA TYR A 28 -6.92 6.09 11.01
C TYR A 28 -8.41 5.77 11.22
N ASN A 29 -9.32 6.73 11.01
CA ASN A 29 -10.77 6.55 11.21
C ASN A 29 -11.56 6.31 9.91
N LEU A 30 -10.91 6.29 8.74
CA LEU A 30 -11.58 6.17 7.44
C LEU A 30 -11.55 4.74 6.84
N GLY A 31 -10.70 3.86 7.36
CA GLY A 31 -10.55 2.49 6.84
C GLY A 31 -11.19 1.44 7.74
N ASN A 32 -12.37 0.95 7.36
CA ASN A 32 -12.98 -0.24 7.96
C ASN A 32 -12.03 -1.45 7.76
N ASP A 33 -11.72 -2.20 8.82
CA ASP A 33 -10.88 -3.40 8.74
C ASP A 33 -11.40 -4.41 7.73
N SER A 34 -12.72 -4.50 7.56
CA SER A 34 -13.37 -5.32 6.53
C SER A 34 -12.97 -4.90 5.11
N VAL A 35 -12.99 -3.58 4.82
CA VAL A 35 -12.57 -3.03 3.52
C VAL A 35 -11.09 -3.33 3.30
N ARG A 36 -10.24 -3.04 4.29
CA ARG A 36 -8.80 -3.31 4.17
C ARG A 36 -8.50 -4.80 3.97
N ASN A 37 -9.26 -5.69 4.62
CA ASN A 37 -9.09 -7.14 4.44
C ASN A 37 -9.43 -7.55 3.01
N LYS A 38 -10.54 -7.04 2.48
CA LYS A 38 -10.93 -7.26 1.09
C LYS A 38 -9.88 -6.71 0.11
N LEU A 39 -9.33 -5.52 0.36
CA LEU A 39 -8.26 -4.95 -0.47
C LEU A 39 -6.99 -5.78 -0.42
N PHE A 40 -6.59 -6.28 0.76
CA PHE A 40 -5.43 -7.15 0.90
C PHE A 40 -5.61 -8.44 0.08
N GLU A 41 -6.75 -9.11 0.20
CA GLU A 41 -7.03 -10.32 -0.59
C GLU A 41 -7.02 -10.05 -2.09
N ILE A 42 -7.64 -8.95 -2.51
CA ILE A 42 -7.68 -8.53 -3.91
C ILE A 42 -6.27 -8.28 -4.42
N ALA A 43 -5.46 -7.51 -3.68
CA ALA A 43 -4.10 -7.16 -4.05
C ALA A 43 -3.21 -8.40 -4.15
N TYR A 44 -3.39 -9.37 -3.25
CA TYR A 44 -2.63 -10.61 -3.27
C TYR A 44 -3.03 -11.52 -4.44
N LYS A 45 -4.32 -11.83 -4.60
CA LYS A 45 -4.84 -12.73 -5.65
C LYS A 45 -4.55 -12.23 -7.07
N ASN A 46 -4.46 -10.92 -7.24
CA ASN A 46 -4.17 -10.27 -8.52
C ASN A 46 -2.74 -9.73 -8.61
N GLY A 47 -1.91 -10.06 -7.62
CA GLY A 47 -0.57 -9.51 -7.46
C GLY A 47 0.51 -10.25 -8.26
N ASP A 48 0.21 -11.45 -8.75
CA ASP A 48 1.11 -12.26 -9.59
C ASP A 48 1.04 -11.81 -11.05
N SER A 49 1.47 -10.57 -11.29
CA SER A 49 1.40 -9.87 -12.56
C SER A 49 2.69 -9.08 -12.79
N SER A 50 2.99 -8.77 -14.06
CA SER A 50 4.03 -7.79 -14.39
C SER A 50 3.74 -6.40 -13.81
N SER A 51 2.51 -6.17 -13.33
CA SER A 51 2.02 -4.96 -12.65
C SER A 51 1.57 -5.30 -11.22
N PRO A 52 2.51 -5.50 -10.27
CA PRO A 52 2.17 -5.99 -8.95
C PRO A 52 1.34 -4.96 -8.16
N SER A 53 0.37 -5.46 -7.39
CA SER A 53 -0.41 -4.65 -6.46
C SER A 53 0.31 -4.51 -5.12
N TYR A 54 0.13 -3.35 -4.49
CA TYR A 54 0.62 -3.10 -3.14
C TYR A 54 -0.40 -3.56 -2.11
N LEU A 55 0.11 -4.14 -1.03
CA LEU A 55 -0.65 -4.56 0.14
C LEU A 55 0.02 -4.07 1.42
N VAL A 56 -0.77 -3.86 2.47
CA VAL A 56 -0.29 -3.47 3.79
C VAL A 56 -0.58 -4.56 4.81
N PHE A 57 0.41 -4.88 5.63
CA PHE A 57 0.33 -5.90 6.67
C PHE A 57 1.25 -5.56 7.85
N ILE A 58 1.06 -6.27 8.95
CA ILE A 58 1.90 -6.19 10.13
C ILE A 58 2.97 -7.27 10.01
N ALA A 59 4.23 -6.86 10.02
CA ALA A 59 5.39 -7.75 10.09
C ALA A 59 5.99 -7.69 11.49
N LYS A 60 6.31 -8.87 12.06
CA LYS A 60 7.03 -9.00 13.33
C LYS A 60 8.34 -9.72 13.10
N ASN A 61 9.44 -9.07 13.45
CA ASN A 61 10.76 -9.69 13.46
C ASN A 61 10.94 -10.48 14.76
N LEU A 62 10.98 -11.81 14.66
CA LEU A 62 11.10 -12.70 15.81
C LEU A 62 12.48 -12.66 16.47
N ASN A 63 13.52 -12.16 15.78
CA ASN A 63 14.86 -12.04 16.35
C ASN A 63 15.00 -10.82 17.26
N THR A 64 14.26 -9.74 16.98
CA THR A 64 14.36 -8.47 17.73
C THR A 64 13.11 -8.15 18.54
N GLY A 65 11.98 -8.79 18.24
CA GLY A 65 10.66 -8.45 18.78
C GLY A 65 10.03 -7.20 18.14
N GLU A 66 10.69 -6.57 17.17
CA GLU A 66 10.19 -5.36 16.50
C GLU A 66 8.97 -5.68 15.64
N ILE A 67 7.95 -4.82 15.72
CA ILE A 67 6.70 -4.93 14.95
C ILE A 67 6.52 -3.67 14.11
N LYS A 68 6.27 -3.84 12.82
CA LYS A 68 6.02 -2.74 11.88
C LYS A 68 4.79 -3.02 11.04
N GLU A 69 4.00 -2.00 10.78
CA GLU A 69 3.02 -2.02 9.69
C GLU A 69 3.75 -1.58 8.42
N ILE A 70 3.81 -2.47 7.43
CA ILE A 70 4.58 -2.26 6.21
C ILE A 70 3.71 -2.43 4.97
N CYS A 71 4.12 -1.77 3.90
CA CYS A 71 3.57 -1.92 2.56
C CYS A 71 4.60 -2.67 1.71
N SER A 72 4.15 -3.64 0.92
CA SER A 72 4.99 -4.28 -0.10
C SER A 72 4.16 -4.63 -1.33
N GLU A 73 4.86 -4.93 -2.42
CA GLU A 73 4.26 -5.63 -3.55
C GLU A 73 3.88 -7.07 -3.11
N ALA A 74 2.77 -7.59 -3.63
CA ALA A 74 2.29 -8.92 -3.26
C ALA A 74 3.30 -10.07 -3.52
N PRO A 75 4.05 -10.10 -4.64
CA PRO A 75 5.08 -11.11 -4.85
C PRO A 75 6.21 -11.07 -3.82
N LEU A 76 6.50 -9.89 -3.23
CA LEU A 76 7.51 -9.76 -2.18
C LEU A 76 7.04 -10.35 -0.85
N LEU A 77 5.75 -10.23 -0.51
CA LEU A 77 5.20 -10.95 0.64
C LEU A 77 5.22 -12.46 0.42
N SER A 78 4.79 -12.92 -0.76
CA SER A 78 4.85 -14.34 -1.12
C SER A 78 6.28 -14.88 -1.02
N GLY A 79 7.25 -14.19 -1.63
CA GLY A 79 8.67 -14.57 -1.56
C GLY A 79 9.24 -14.57 -0.14
N ALA A 80 8.81 -13.64 0.72
CA ALA A 80 9.21 -13.65 2.12
C ALA A 80 8.69 -14.90 2.85
N MET A 81 7.44 -15.29 2.59
CA MET A 81 6.85 -16.49 3.17
C MET A 81 7.53 -17.77 2.63
N HIS A 82 7.86 -17.85 1.34
CA HIS A 82 8.67 -18.94 0.80
C HIS A 82 10.04 -19.05 1.50
N HIS A 83 10.71 -17.92 1.74
CA HIS A 83 11.96 -17.90 2.48
C HIS A 83 11.81 -18.32 3.95
N GLU A 84 10.76 -17.84 4.64
CA GLU A 84 10.49 -18.17 6.05
C GLU A 84 10.24 -19.67 6.26
N PHE A 85 9.48 -20.30 5.35
CA PHE A 85 9.14 -21.72 5.43
C PHE A 85 10.16 -22.64 4.73
N GLY A 86 11.21 -22.08 4.12
CA GLY A 86 12.22 -22.85 3.38
C GLY A 86 11.64 -23.62 2.19
N MET A 87 10.59 -23.09 1.56
CA MET A 87 9.87 -23.75 0.47
C MET A 87 10.23 -23.16 -0.90
N GLY A 88 10.37 -24.03 -1.90
CA GLY A 88 10.55 -23.61 -3.30
C GLY A 88 9.25 -23.05 -3.89
N TYR A 89 9.30 -22.64 -5.16
CA TYR A 89 8.15 -22.06 -5.88
C TYR A 89 7.41 -23.08 -6.76
N ASP A 90 7.45 -24.37 -6.39
CA ASP A 90 6.62 -25.38 -7.05
C ASP A 90 5.14 -25.18 -6.70
N LEU A 91 4.24 -25.69 -7.55
CA LEU A 91 2.80 -25.49 -7.42
C LEU A 91 2.27 -25.83 -6.01
N LYS A 92 2.74 -26.92 -5.40
CA LYS A 92 2.25 -27.36 -4.09
C LYS A 92 2.72 -26.42 -2.99
N SER A 93 3.99 -26.02 -3.05
CA SER A 93 4.56 -25.04 -2.13
C SER A 93 3.86 -23.68 -2.25
N SER A 94 3.64 -23.19 -3.47
CA SER A 94 2.94 -21.92 -3.70
C SER A 94 1.50 -21.95 -3.19
N GLN A 95 0.75 -23.03 -3.47
CA GLN A 95 -0.61 -23.19 -2.94
C GLN A 95 -0.67 -23.20 -1.42
N PHE A 96 0.32 -23.81 -0.76
CA PHE A 96 0.43 -23.80 0.69
C PHE A 96 0.69 -22.37 1.21
N ILE A 97 1.67 -21.66 0.63
CA ILE A 97 1.99 -20.28 1.01
C ILE A 97 0.79 -19.35 0.79
N ASP A 98 0.11 -19.46 -0.35
CA ASP A 98 -1.10 -18.70 -0.65
C ASP A 98 -2.19 -18.94 0.39
N SER A 99 -2.38 -20.20 0.82
CA SER A 99 -3.36 -20.54 1.84
C SER A 99 -3.04 -19.92 3.21
N LEU A 100 -1.76 -19.81 3.57
CA LEU A 100 -1.33 -19.16 4.81
C LEU A 100 -1.56 -17.64 4.76
N ILE A 101 -1.24 -17.02 3.62
CA ILE A 101 -1.38 -15.58 3.44
C ILE A 101 -2.87 -15.19 3.42
N LEU A 102 -3.68 -15.86 2.62
CA LEU A 102 -5.10 -15.57 2.49
C LEU A 102 -5.92 -16.02 3.71
N GLY A 103 -5.47 -17.05 4.42
CA GLY A 103 -6.09 -17.49 5.68
C GLY A 103 -5.85 -16.56 6.86
N ASN A 104 -4.91 -15.62 6.75
CA ASN A 104 -4.54 -14.70 7.82
C ASN A 104 -5.36 -13.40 7.77
N SER A 105 -6.58 -13.44 8.31
CA SER A 105 -7.50 -12.28 8.34
C SER A 105 -6.98 -11.09 9.15
N LYS A 106 -5.99 -11.29 10.03
CA LYS A 106 -5.35 -10.22 10.80
C LYS A 106 -4.19 -9.56 10.05
N ARG A 107 -3.70 -10.17 8.97
CA ARG A 107 -2.52 -9.74 8.20
C ARG A 107 -1.29 -9.54 9.10
N ILE A 108 -1.09 -10.42 10.07
CA ILE A 108 0.07 -10.40 10.97
C ILE A 108 0.99 -11.55 10.59
N PHE A 109 2.17 -11.22 10.09
CA PHE A 109 3.16 -12.19 9.65
C PHE A 109 4.39 -12.11 10.55
N GLU A 110 4.82 -13.26 11.06
CA GLU A 110 6.00 -13.37 11.90
C GLU A 110 7.15 -13.94 11.07
N PHE A 111 8.30 -13.27 11.12
CA PHE A 111 9.47 -13.63 10.35
C PHE A 111 10.68 -13.78 11.26
N LYS A 112 11.37 -14.90 11.14
CA LYS A 112 12.66 -15.16 11.77
C LYS A 112 13.79 -15.16 10.74
N GLU A 113 13.52 -15.57 9.51
CA GLU A 113 14.54 -15.71 8.48
C GLU A 113 14.97 -14.35 7.94
N ARG A 114 16.29 -14.09 7.93
CA ARG A 114 16.85 -12.83 7.46
C ARG A 114 16.45 -12.54 6.01
N LYS A 115 16.47 -13.56 5.14
CA LYS A 115 16.06 -13.42 3.74
C LYS A 115 14.58 -13.04 3.60
N ALA A 116 13.72 -13.54 4.48
CA ALA A 116 12.32 -13.17 4.49
C ALA A 116 12.15 -11.69 4.84
N LEU A 117 12.81 -11.22 5.90
CA LEU A 117 12.81 -9.82 6.32
C LEU A 117 13.39 -8.87 5.26
N GLU A 118 14.43 -9.28 4.54
CA GLU A 118 15.01 -8.53 3.43
C GLU A 118 14.05 -8.42 2.25
N ASN A 119 13.33 -9.50 1.92
CA ASN A 119 12.43 -9.53 0.78
C ASN A 119 11.27 -8.52 0.90
N ILE A 120 10.84 -8.21 2.12
CA ILE A 120 9.82 -7.18 2.43
C ILE A 120 10.44 -5.85 2.87
N SER A 121 11.74 -5.66 2.69
CA SER A 121 12.48 -4.45 3.07
C SER A 121 12.29 -4.03 4.53
N PHE A 122 12.10 -4.98 5.47
CA PHE A 122 11.67 -4.70 6.84
C PHE A 122 12.57 -3.68 7.57
N ASN A 123 13.89 -3.78 7.38
CA ASN A 123 14.86 -2.91 8.05
C ASN A 123 14.95 -1.51 7.41
N GLU A 124 14.78 -1.44 6.09
CA GLU A 124 14.90 -0.21 5.30
C GLU A 124 13.56 0.53 5.17
N TYR A 125 12.46 -0.12 5.57
CA TYR A 125 11.12 0.41 5.44
C TYR A 125 11.00 1.79 6.12
N PRO A 126 10.35 2.78 5.47
CA PRO A 126 10.22 4.13 6.02
C PRO A 126 9.62 4.14 7.42
N SER A 127 10.16 4.99 8.29
CA SER A 127 9.59 5.17 9.63
C SER A 127 8.16 5.69 9.55
N LYS A 128 7.35 5.37 10.57
CA LYS A 128 5.99 5.89 10.71
C LYS A 128 5.93 7.42 10.58
N GLU A 129 6.86 8.13 11.22
CA GLU A 129 6.96 9.59 11.14
C GLU A 129 7.17 10.09 9.70
N ARG A 130 8.01 9.41 8.89
CA ARG A 130 8.20 9.78 7.49
C ARG A 130 6.92 9.60 6.67
N ILE A 131 6.19 8.52 6.93
CA ILE A 131 4.90 8.24 6.27
C ILE A 131 3.87 9.31 6.66
N GLU A 132 3.80 9.70 7.93
CA GLU A 132 2.90 10.74 8.42
C GLU A 132 3.23 12.13 7.84
N VAL A 133 4.51 12.48 7.75
CA VAL A 133 4.96 13.71 7.09
C VAL A 133 4.58 13.70 5.62
N LEU A 134 4.69 12.57 4.92
CA LEU A 134 4.24 12.46 3.54
C LEU A 134 2.72 12.63 3.43
N ALA A 135 1.95 11.95 4.28
CA ALA A 135 0.50 12.02 4.30
C ALA A 135 0.00 13.46 4.51
N SER A 136 0.66 14.24 5.38
CA SER A 136 0.30 15.65 5.63
C SER A 136 0.45 16.57 4.42
N LYS A 137 1.23 16.16 3.41
CA LYS A 137 1.47 16.93 2.19
C LYS A 137 0.51 16.55 1.06
N LEU A 138 -0.26 15.47 1.22
CA LEU A 138 -1.22 15.00 0.23
C LEU A 138 -2.60 15.55 0.56
N ASP A 139 -3.34 16.01 -0.46
CA ASP A 139 -4.76 16.29 -0.30
C ASP A 139 -5.57 15.00 -0.36
N LEU A 140 -5.58 14.26 0.75
CA LEU A 140 -6.23 12.95 0.84
C LEU A 140 -7.75 13.04 0.65
N LYS A 141 -8.37 14.18 0.96
CA LYS A 141 -9.81 14.39 0.77
C LYS A 141 -10.16 14.46 -0.71
N ASP A 142 -9.35 15.16 -1.50
CA ASP A 142 -9.52 15.21 -2.95
C ASP A 142 -9.32 13.83 -3.57
N PHE A 143 -8.27 13.09 -3.17
CA PHE A 143 -8.07 11.71 -3.63
C PHE A 143 -9.27 10.81 -3.34
N MET A 144 -9.85 10.88 -2.14
CA MET A 144 -11.00 10.06 -1.76
C MET A 144 -12.30 10.50 -2.42
N LYS A 145 -12.48 11.80 -2.67
CA LYS A 145 -13.66 12.33 -3.35
C LYS A 145 -13.66 11.98 -4.84
N ASP A 146 -12.48 11.98 -5.46
CA ASP A 146 -12.33 11.62 -6.87
C ASP A 146 -12.34 10.09 -7.08
N PHE A 147 -11.85 9.33 -6.09
CA PHE A 147 -11.88 7.87 -6.11
C PHE A 147 -13.33 7.35 -6.00
N GLY A 148 -13.81 6.69 -7.05
CA GLY A 148 -15.17 6.15 -7.14
C GLY A 148 -16.19 7.07 -7.83
N ASN A 149 -15.90 8.38 -7.96
CA ASN A 149 -16.80 9.33 -8.63
C ASN A 149 -16.38 9.71 -10.05
N ASN A 150 -15.14 9.43 -10.46
CA ASN A 150 -14.64 9.87 -11.76
C ASN A 150 -13.68 8.86 -12.38
N GLU A 151 -13.85 8.59 -13.68
CA GLU A 151 -12.96 7.72 -14.47
C GLU A 151 -11.55 8.32 -14.69
N THR A 152 -11.25 9.51 -14.14
CA THR A 152 -10.15 10.37 -14.59
C THR A 152 -8.88 10.28 -13.75
N VAL A 153 -8.93 9.84 -12.48
CA VAL A 153 -7.72 9.65 -11.66
C VAL A 153 -7.30 8.19 -11.72
N LYS A 154 -6.57 7.83 -12.78
CA LYS A 154 -6.14 6.44 -13.00
C LYS A 154 -4.74 6.13 -12.48
N TYR A 155 -3.84 7.12 -12.38
CA TYR A 155 -2.46 6.89 -11.96
C TYR A 155 -1.74 8.14 -11.43
N MET A 156 -0.62 7.92 -10.75
CA MET A 156 0.38 8.92 -10.37
C MET A 156 1.74 8.53 -10.95
N GLU A 157 2.44 9.49 -11.54
CA GLU A 157 3.80 9.30 -12.06
C GLU A 157 4.81 9.95 -11.10
N PHE A 158 5.83 9.18 -10.73
CA PHE A 158 6.95 9.62 -9.92
C PHE A 158 8.12 9.98 -10.84
N LYS A 159 8.81 11.08 -10.54
CA LYS A 159 9.90 11.59 -11.41
C LYS A 159 11.08 10.62 -11.52
N GLU A 160 11.30 9.79 -10.51
CA GLU A 160 12.38 8.81 -10.42
C GLU A 160 11.85 7.55 -9.68
N ASP A 161 12.63 6.45 -9.69
CA ASP A 161 12.34 5.25 -8.89
C ASP A 161 12.63 5.53 -7.40
N GLU A 162 11.84 6.42 -6.82
CA GLU A 162 11.80 6.65 -5.39
C GLU A 162 10.98 5.51 -4.75
N TYR A 163 11.50 4.28 -4.80
CA TYR A 163 10.81 3.07 -4.33
C TYR A 163 10.14 3.25 -2.97
N PHE A 164 10.86 3.80 -1.99
CA PHE A 164 10.33 4.05 -0.66
C PHE A 164 9.28 5.16 -0.60
N LEU A 165 9.32 6.13 -1.51
CA LEU A 165 8.26 7.14 -1.64
C LEU A 165 7.01 6.49 -2.23
N GLN A 166 7.14 5.65 -3.25
CA GLN A 166 6.03 4.89 -3.83
C GLN A 166 5.41 3.96 -2.78
N LEU A 167 6.21 3.23 -1.99
CA LEU A 167 5.72 2.41 -0.87
C LEU A 167 5.00 3.23 0.19
N SER A 168 5.53 4.40 0.55
CA SER A 168 4.89 5.27 1.54
C SER A 168 3.56 5.81 1.02
N PHE A 169 3.51 6.19 -0.26
CA PHE A 169 2.30 6.63 -0.92
C PHE A 169 1.23 5.52 -0.97
N SER A 170 1.61 4.33 -1.43
CA SER A 170 0.73 3.16 -1.48
C SER A 170 0.25 2.72 -0.10
N HIS A 171 1.08 2.82 0.94
CA HIS A 171 0.67 2.60 2.34
C HIS A 171 -0.47 3.55 2.72
N ILE A 172 -0.31 4.85 2.46
CA ILE A 172 -1.29 5.88 2.79
C ILE A 172 -2.60 5.61 2.02
N MET A 173 -2.52 5.33 0.72
CA MET A 173 -3.69 5.01 -0.11
C MET A 173 -4.43 3.77 0.41
N PHE A 174 -3.72 2.70 0.76
CA PHE A 174 -4.33 1.50 1.32
C PHE A 174 -5.09 1.79 2.62
N LYS A 175 -4.54 2.66 3.48
CA LYS A 175 -5.23 3.12 4.70
C LYS A 175 -6.51 3.90 4.40
N CYS A 176 -6.54 4.65 3.31
CA CYS A 176 -7.73 5.32 2.81
C CYS A 176 -8.73 4.38 2.10
N GLY A 177 -8.45 3.07 2.02
CA GLY A 177 -9.32 2.11 1.33
C GLY A 177 -9.09 2.06 -0.18
N ILE A 178 -7.95 2.54 -0.67
CA ILE A 178 -7.61 2.60 -2.09
C ILE A 178 -6.52 1.57 -2.39
N ILE A 179 -6.81 0.63 -3.30
CA ILE A 179 -5.79 -0.26 -3.85
C ILE A 179 -4.92 0.51 -4.85
N THR A 180 -3.62 0.22 -4.82
CA THR A 180 -2.67 0.75 -5.79
C THR A 180 -1.85 -0.37 -6.39
N SER A 181 -1.46 -0.21 -7.65
CA SER A 181 -0.64 -1.19 -8.39
C SER A 181 0.40 -0.48 -9.22
N ARG A 182 1.60 -1.05 -9.35
CA ARG A 182 2.63 -0.49 -10.23
C ARG A 182 2.31 -0.79 -11.69
N SER A 183 2.66 0.10 -12.62
CA SER A 183 2.45 -0.11 -14.07
C SER A 183 3.27 -1.25 -14.67
N SER A 184 4.42 -1.53 -14.06
CA SER A 184 5.35 -2.59 -14.44
C SER A 184 6.35 -2.80 -13.30
N VAL A 185 6.98 -3.96 -13.19
CA VAL A 185 8.14 -4.14 -12.29
C VAL A 185 9.20 -3.07 -12.62
N GLY A 186 9.62 -2.29 -11.62
CA GLY A 186 10.57 -1.18 -11.78
C GLY A 186 10.02 0.07 -12.49
N GLY A 187 8.71 0.15 -12.73
CA GLY A 187 8.05 1.34 -13.28
C GLY A 187 7.83 2.43 -12.21
N ASN A 188 7.78 3.68 -12.67
CA ASN A 188 7.56 4.86 -11.81
C ASN A 188 6.10 5.32 -11.79
N THR A 189 5.19 4.52 -12.33
CA THR A 189 3.77 4.85 -12.41
C THR A 189 2.97 3.94 -11.48
N ILE A 190 2.19 4.54 -10.61
CA ILE A 190 1.30 3.88 -9.65
C ILE A 190 -0.14 4.10 -10.10
N TRP A 191 -0.83 3.04 -10.47
CA TRP A 191 -2.24 3.04 -10.80
C TRP A 191 -3.10 3.00 -9.53
N PHE A 192 -4.25 3.67 -9.59
CA PHE A 192 -5.28 3.64 -8.57
C PHE A 192 -6.40 2.68 -9.00
N GLY A 193 -6.87 1.87 -8.06
CA GLY A 193 -7.80 0.81 -8.41
C GLY A 193 -7.11 -0.31 -9.17
N TYR A 194 -7.86 -1.35 -9.51
CA TYR A 194 -7.37 -2.38 -10.43
C TYR A 194 -7.97 -2.11 -11.80
N PRO A 195 -7.23 -2.24 -12.92
CA PRO A 195 -7.78 -2.04 -14.26
C PRO A 195 -9.01 -2.91 -14.57
N SER A 196 -9.17 -4.05 -13.89
CA SER A 196 -10.37 -4.91 -14.00
C SER A 196 -11.24 -4.98 -12.74
N ILE A 197 -10.95 -4.20 -11.68
CA ILE A 197 -11.83 -4.05 -10.52
C ILE A 197 -12.43 -2.68 -10.63
N ARG A 198 -13.66 -2.66 -11.15
CA ARG A 198 -14.58 -1.55 -10.87
C ARG A 198 -14.64 -1.42 -9.36
N ALA A 199 -14.56 -0.18 -8.86
CA ALA A 199 -14.66 0.11 -7.43
C ALA A 199 -15.71 -0.83 -6.81
N PRO A 200 -15.35 -1.61 -5.76
CA PRO A 200 -16.37 -2.38 -5.09
C PRO A 200 -17.47 -1.41 -4.69
N GLU A 201 -18.74 -1.78 -4.91
CA GLU A 201 -19.87 -1.05 -4.32
C GLU A 201 -19.51 -0.85 -2.84
N ILE A 202 -19.23 0.41 -2.50
CA ILE A 202 -18.97 0.80 -1.12
C ILE A 202 -20.26 0.40 -0.42
N PRO A 203 -20.23 -0.56 0.53
CA PRO A 203 -21.45 -0.96 1.20
C PRO A 203 -22.03 0.30 1.84
N ASP A 204 -23.33 0.53 1.62
CA ASP A 204 -24.05 1.59 2.28
C ASP A 204 -23.78 1.49 3.78
N ILE A 205 -23.27 2.58 4.34
CA ILE A 205 -23.10 2.72 5.78
C ILE A 205 -24.49 3.04 6.30
N ASP A 206 -25.11 2.07 6.98
CA ASP A 206 -26.33 2.28 7.78
C ASP A 206 -26.14 3.35 8.86
#